data_AF-A0A379UZ05-F1
#
_entry.id   AF-A0A379UZ05-F1
#
_cell.length_a   1.000
_cell.length_b   1.000
_cell.length_c   1.000
_cell.angle_alpha   90.00
_cell.angle_beta   90.00
_cell.angle_gamma   90.00
#
_symmetry.space_group_name_H-M   'P 1'
#
loop_
_entity.id
_entity.type
_entity.pdbx_description
1 polymer ?
#
loop_
_entity_poly.entity_id
_entity_poly.type
_entity_poly.pdbx_seq_one_letter_code
_entity_poly.pdbx_strand_id
1 'polypeptide(L)'
;MAKETMIPLLAIAAWSGTGKTTLLKKLIPALCAHGIRPGLIKHTHHDMDVDKPGKDSYELRKAGAAQTLVASQQRWALMTETPGQEELDLHGW
;
A
#
# COMPACT_ATOMS: atom_id res chain seq x y z
N MET A 1 29.11 -13.58 12.73
CA MET A 1 28.02 -12.59 12.69
C MET A 1 27.24 -12.82 11.41
N ALA A 2 25.94 -13.10 11.48
CA ALA A 2 25.11 -13.25 10.29
C ALA A 2 25.03 -11.89 9.60
N LYS A 3 25.32 -11.86 8.30
CA LYS A 3 25.16 -10.67 7.45
C LYS A 3 23.68 -10.27 7.55
N GLU A 4 23.38 -9.05 7.97
CA GLU A 4 22.01 -8.53 7.90
C GLU A 4 21.54 -8.65 6.45
N THR A 5 20.67 -9.61 6.18
CA THR A 5 20.06 -9.76 4.86
C THR A 5 19.00 -8.68 4.74
N MET A 6 19.38 -7.58 4.11
CA MET A 6 18.46 -6.54 3.65
C MET A 6 17.40 -7.18 2.74
N ILE A 7 16.13 -6.87 2.98
CA ILE A 7 15.04 -7.31 2.11
C ILE A 7 15.24 -6.67 0.72
N PRO A 8 15.32 -7.45 -0.37
CA PRO A 8 15.51 -6.88 -1.71
C PRO A 8 14.34 -6.01 -2.14
N LEU A 9 14.62 -4.87 -2.78
CA LEU A 9 13.62 -3.99 -3.40
C LEU A 9 13.65 -4.12 -4.92
N LEU A 10 12.47 -4.19 -5.54
CA LEU A 10 12.28 -4.20 -6.99
C LEU A 10 11.17 -3.20 -7.36
N ALA A 11 11.48 -2.24 -8.23
CA ALA A 11 10.51 -1.27 -8.75
C ALA A 11 9.99 -1.70 -10.13
N ILE A 12 8.69 -1.54 -10.37
CA ILE A 12 8.05 -1.74 -11.69
C ILE A 12 7.44 -0.43 -12.14
N ALA A 13 8.11 0.24 -13.09
CA ALA A 13 7.71 1.51 -13.67
C ALA A 13 7.33 1.35 -15.14
N ALA A 14 6.25 2.02 -15.55
CA ALA A 14 5.77 2.10 -16.93
C ALA A 14 4.69 3.19 -17.01
N TRP A 15 4.31 3.63 -18.21
CA TRP A 15 3.24 4.62 -18.38
C TRP A 15 1.86 4.11 -17.90
N SER A 16 0.92 5.02 -17.66
CA SER A 16 -0.47 4.63 -17.34
C SER A 16 -1.06 3.78 -18.48
N GLY A 17 -1.92 2.82 -18.15
CA GLY A 17 -2.56 1.93 -19.13
C GLY A 17 -1.67 0.81 -19.71
N THR A 18 -0.36 0.81 -19.49
CA THR A 18 0.59 -0.20 -20.05
C THR A 18 0.51 -1.61 -19.44
N GLY A 19 -0.37 -1.83 -18.47
CA GLY A 19 -0.59 -3.14 -17.87
C GLY A 19 0.25 -3.47 -16.63
N LYS A 20 0.87 -2.49 -15.95
CA LYS A 20 1.59 -2.70 -14.66
C LYS A 20 0.80 -3.55 -13.66
N THR A 21 -0.46 -3.19 -13.44
CA THR A 21 -1.35 -3.91 -12.54
C THR A 21 -1.64 -5.34 -13.05
N THR A 22 -1.74 -5.53 -14.36
CA THR A 22 -1.95 -6.85 -14.97
C THR A 22 -0.72 -7.74 -14.78
N LEU A 23 0.49 -7.19 -14.92
CA LEU A 23 1.74 -7.90 -14.64
C LEU A 23 1.81 -8.29 -13.16
N LEU A 24 1.63 -7.35 -12.24
CA LEU A 24 1.69 -7.58 -10.79
C LEU A 24 0.69 -8.64 -10.31
N LYS A 25 -0.54 -8.62 -10.86
CA LYS A 25 -1.56 -9.65 -10.56
C LYS A 25 -1.16 -11.07 -10.94
N LYS A 26 -0.22 -11.24 -11.90
CA LYS A 26 0.32 -12.55 -12.29
C LYS A 26 1.63 -12.88 -11.55
N LEU A 27 2.48 -11.88 -11.35
CA LEU A 27 3.79 -12.03 -10.73
C LEU A 27 3.69 -12.39 -9.24
N ILE A 28 2.83 -11.70 -8.48
CA ILE A 28 2.71 -11.93 -7.03
C ILE A 28 2.32 -13.38 -6.72
N PRO A 29 1.28 -13.98 -7.33
CA PRO A 29 0.99 -15.40 -7.14
C PRO A 29 2.14 -16.33 -7.51
N ALA A 30 2.86 -16.03 -8.61
CA ALA A 30 4.00 -16.84 -9.03
C ALA A 30 5.15 -16.80 -8.00
N LEU A 31 5.44 -15.64 -7.41
CA LEU A 31 6.43 -15.51 -6.33
C LEU A 31 5.97 -16.29 -5.07
N CYS A 32 4.70 -16.17 -4.69
CA CYS A 32 4.13 -16.93 -3.58
C CYS A 32 4.24 -18.45 -3.79
N ALA A 33 4.01 -18.92 -5.02
CA ALA A 33 4.16 -20.34 -5.37
C ALA A 33 5.60 -20.85 -5.22
N HIS A 34 6.60 -19.97 -5.23
CA HIS A 34 8.01 -20.28 -4.97
C HIS A 34 8.41 -20.04 -3.50
N GLY A 35 7.44 -19.88 -2.59
CA GLY A 35 7.71 -19.68 -1.16
C GLY A 35 8.18 -18.26 -0.78
N ILE A 36 8.18 -17.32 -1.73
CA ILE A 36 8.52 -15.92 -1.48
C ILE A 36 7.29 -15.22 -0.89
N ARG A 37 7.49 -14.37 0.12
CA ARG A 37 6.43 -13.54 0.74
C ARG A 37 6.63 -12.08 0.32
N PRO A 38 6.09 -11.65 -0.84
CA PRO A 38 6.31 -10.30 -1.34
C PRO A 38 5.51 -9.26 -0.55
N GLY A 39 6.15 -8.13 -0.22
CA GLY A 39 5.48 -6.89 0.14
C GLY A 39 5.18 -6.06 -1.11
N LEU A 40 4.18 -5.17 -1.04
CA LEU A 40 3.85 -4.25 -2.13
C LEU A 40 3.64 -2.85 -1.57
N ILE A 41 4.40 -1.89 -2.11
CA ILE A 41 4.16 -0.46 -1.93
C ILE A 41 3.65 0.07 -3.27
N LYS A 42 2.52 0.79 -3.25
CA LYS A 42 1.91 1.38 -4.45
C LYS A 42 1.58 2.83 -4.17
N HIS A 43 2.03 3.71 -5.05
CA HIS A 43 1.59 5.10 -5.10
C HIS A 43 0.33 5.25 -5.98
N THR A 44 -0.58 6.16 -5.60
CA THR A 44 -1.83 6.45 -6.31
C THR A 44 -2.22 7.90 -6.08
N HIS A 45 -2.68 8.57 -7.14
CA HIS A 45 -3.17 9.96 -7.10
C HIS A 45 -4.68 10.05 -6.80
N HIS A 46 -5.31 8.91 -6.51
CA HIS A 46 -6.72 8.85 -6.16
C HIS A 46 -6.90 8.89 -4.65
N ASP A 47 -7.98 9.51 -4.18
CA ASP A 47 -8.41 9.40 -2.79
C ASP A 47 -8.56 7.92 -2.42
N MET A 48 -7.93 7.53 -1.32
CA MET A 48 -7.89 6.16 -0.83
C MET A 48 -8.58 6.08 0.50
N ASP A 49 -9.65 5.29 0.53
CA ASP A 49 -10.31 4.91 1.76
C ASP A 49 -10.31 3.39 1.91
N VAL A 50 -9.78 2.92 3.03
CA VAL A 50 -9.77 1.49 3.39
C VAL A 50 -11.18 1.02 3.76
N ASP A 51 -11.96 1.89 4.39
CA ASP A 51 -13.35 1.67 4.78
C ASP A 51 -14.28 2.69 4.12
N LYS A 52 -15.55 2.32 3.94
CA LYS A 52 -16.55 3.14 3.21
C LYS A 52 -17.32 4.06 4.16
N PRO A 53 -17.91 5.17 3.65
CA PRO A 53 -18.86 5.99 4.40
C PRO A 53 -19.96 5.17 5.09
N GLY A 54 -20.32 5.54 6.32
CA GLY A 54 -21.30 4.85 7.15
C GLY A 54 -20.75 3.69 8.00
N LYS A 55 -19.45 3.35 7.89
CA LYS A 55 -18.79 2.47 8.86
C LYS A 55 -18.15 3.27 9.99
N ASP A 56 -18.18 2.73 11.20
CA ASP A 56 -17.59 3.36 12.39
C ASP A 56 -16.14 3.84 12.19
N SER A 57 -15.28 3.02 11.58
CA SER A 57 -13.89 3.38 11.32
C SER A 57 -13.72 4.55 10.35
N TYR A 58 -14.62 4.68 9.37
CA TYR A 58 -14.66 5.83 8.47
C TYR A 58 -15.10 7.09 9.24
N GLU A 59 -16.20 7.00 9.98
CA GLU A 59 -16.77 8.15 10.71
C GLU A 59 -15.82 8.65 11.80
N LEU A 60 -15.20 7.76 12.58
CA LEU A 60 -14.23 8.12 13.62
C LEU A 60 -12.99 8.81 13.06
N ARG A 61 -12.51 8.35 11.89
CA ARG A 61 -11.40 8.99 11.18
C ARG A 61 -11.79 10.38 10.67
N LYS A 62 -12.95 10.51 10.02
CA LYS A 62 -13.46 11.82 9.55
C LYS A 62 -13.85 12.77 10.68
N ALA A 63 -14.14 12.25 11.87
CA ALA A 63 -14.34 13.04 13.09
C ALA A 63 -13.03 13.62 13.66
N GLY A 64 -11.86 13.21 13.15
CA GLY A 64 -10.57 13.83 13.48
C GLY A 64 -9.48 12.89 13.98
N ALA A 65 -9.68 11.56 13.98
CA ALA A 65 -8.60 10.64 14.33
C ALA A 65 -7.50 10.66 13.25
N ALA A 66 -6.30 11.15 13.62
CA ALA A 66 -5.15 11.25 12.71
C ALA A 66 -4.57 9.87 12.31
N GLN A 67 -4.71 8.88 13.19
CA GLN A 67 -4.36 7.48 12.92
C GLN A 67 -5.48 6.57 13.43
N THR A 68 -5.88 5.63 12.58
CA THR A 68 -6.94 4.67 12.89
C THR A 68 -6.48 3.27 12.50
N LEU A 69 -6.42 2.37 13.50
CA LEU A 69 -6.14 0.94 13.31
C LEU A 69 -7.44 0.15 13.44
N VAL A 70 -7.83 -0.56 12.39
CA VAL A 70 -8.96 -1.50 12.40
C VAL A 70 -8.40 -2.92 12.40
N ALA A 71 -8.69 -3.70 13.43
CA ALA A 71 -8.18 -5.05 13.59
C ALA A 71 -9.30 -6.09 13.63
N SER A 72 -9.03 -7.25 13.03
CA SER A 72 -9.87 -8.45 13.08
C SER A 72 -8.97 -9.68 13.22
N GLN A 73 -9.56 -10.85 13.48
CA GLN A 73 -8.82 -12.10 13.58
C GLN A 73 -8.00 -12.43 12.30
N GLN A 74 -8.49 -12.04 11.13
CA GLN A 74 -7.90 -12.44 9.85
C GLN A 74 -6.93 -11.40 9.28
N ARG A 75 -7.09 -10.13 9.63
CA ARG A 75 -6.31 -9.01 9.10
C ARG A 75 -6.51 -7.73 9.92
N TRP A 76 -5.60 -6.80 9.74
CA TRP A 76 -5.72 -5.43 10.23
C TRP A 76 -5.40 -4.44 9.09
N ALA A 77 -5.85 -3.20 9.25
CA ALA A 77 -5.50 -2.10 8.38
C ALA A 77 -5.24 -0.83 9.21
N LEU A 78 -4.16 -0.14 8.88
CA LEU A 78 -3.78 1.14 9.49
C LEU A 78 -3.96 2.25 8.46
N MET A 79 -4.69 3.29 8.84
CA MET A 79 -4.83 4.52 8.08
C MET A 79 -4.16 5.65 8.85
N THR A 80 -3.44 6.50 8.13
CA THR A 80 -2.84 7.73 8.66
C THR A 80 -3.24 8.88 7.76
N GLU A 81 -3.89 9.88 8.33
CA GLU A 81 -4.19 11.13 7.64
C GLU A 81 -2.90 11.95 7.51
N THR A 82 -2.62 12.44 6.31
CA THR A 82 -1.41 13.21 6.00
C THR A 82 -1.76 14.59 5.42
N PRO A 83 -2.58 15.41 6.12
CA PRO A 83 -3.02 16.70 5.59
C PRO A 83 -1.83 17.65 5.40
N GLY A 84 -1.81 18.37 4.28
CA GLY A 84 -0.76 19.35 3.97
C GLY A 84 0.60 18.75 3.59
N GLN A 85 0.70 17.43 3.44
CA GLN A 85 1.88 16.82 2.80
C GLN A 85 1.81 17.06 1.29
N GLU A 86 2.91 17.53 0.71
CA GLU A 86 3.03 17.68 -0.74
C GLU A 86 3.04 16.30 -1.42
N GLU A 87 2.54 16.28 -2.65
CA GLU A 87 2.61 15.07 -3.47
C GLU A 87 4.07 14.69 -3.71
N LEU A 88 4.39 13.40 -3.62
CA LEU A 88 5.74 12.91 -3.83
C LEU A 88 6.18 13.25 -5.26
N ASP A 89 7.20 14.09 -5.41
CA ASP A 89 7.86 14.31 -6.69
C ASP A 89 8.69 13.09 -7.08
N LEU A 90 8.16 12.30 -8.02
CA LEU A 90 8.82 11.13 -8.58
C LEU A 90 9.60 11.45 -9.86
N HIS A 91 9.62 12.71 -10.31
CA HIS A 91 10.30 13.14 -11.54
C HIS A 91 11.76 13.58 -11.31
N GLY A 92 12.20 13.67 -10.06
CA GLY A 92 13.56 14.08 -9.68
C GLY A 92 14.60 12.95 -9.54
N TRP A 93 14.29 11.72 -9.97
CA TRP A 93 15.18 10.56 -9.92
C TRP A 93 15.73 10.17 -11.29
#